data_AF-A0A9P0ZAD5-F1
#
_entry.id   AF-A0A9P0ZAD5-F1
#
_cell.length_a   1.000
_cell.length_b   1.000
_cell.length_c   1.000
_cell.angle_alpha   90.00
_cell.angle_beta   90.00
_cell.angle_gamma   90.00
#
_symmetry.space_group_name_H-M   'P 1'
#
loop_
_entity.id
_entity.type
_entity.pdbx_description
1 polymer ?
#
loop_
_entity_poly.entity_id
_entity_poly.type
_entity_poly.pdbx_seq_one_letter_code
_entity_poly.pdbx_strand_id
1 'polypeptide(L)'
;MIYTAIDTFYLTDEQLNNSPSRRDGIDEATETTLQIYGCDLIQESGILLKLPQAVMATGQVLFHRFYCKKSFARFNVKRVAASCVWLASKLEECPRKARQVLIVFHRLECRRENLPIEHLDTSSKKYLDLRADLIRAERHLLKEMGFICHVEHPHKFISNYIATLEMPDELRQEAWNLANDSLRTTLCVRFQSEVVACGVVYAAARRFQVPLPENPPWWKAFDADKAGIDEVCRVLAHLYNLPKAQYIPVCKEGGSFSTSNRSLGSPAQTMPKNDDISTSPKGPSFAVMGQEVGKDVANRAPLEKTKSEEESKSLASEGETREEPVSKSISTRKTEAGEKDKSHDRDKERERKKERSKSWDRDRGRERDREDMSERERDRAKGRSYHSRDKGHSEKSKRHSSGDRDYHSSSYSSRDKERRRNH
;
A
#
# COMPACT_ATOMS: atom_id res chain seq x y z
N MET A 1 -1.34 26.32 -21.48
CA MET A 1 -0.29 25.30 -21.69
C MET A 1 -0.51 24.21 -20.65
N ILE A 2 -1.04 23.06 -21.05
CA ILE A 2 -1.13 21.90 -20.15
C ILE A 2 0.26 21.27 -20.18
N TYR A 3 0.97 21.31 -19.06
CA TYR A 3 2.12 20.43 -18.89
C TYR A 3 1.58 19.00 -18.74
N THR A 4 1.64 18.22 -19.81
CA THR A 4 1.71 16.77 -19.69
C THR A 4 2.99 16.49 -18.91
N ALA A 5 2.84 16.16 -17.62
CA ALA A 5 3.97 15.94 -16.73
C ALA A 5 4.61 14.59 -17.08
N ILE A 6 5.47 14.59 -18.11
CA ILE A 6 6.07 13.37 -18.68
C ILE A 6 6.71 12.57 -17.56
N ASP A 7 6.16 11.38 -17.32
CA ASP A 7 6.74 10.47 -16.36
C ASP A 7 8.08 9.98 -16.92
N THR A 8 9.14 10.26 -16.18
CA THR A 8 10.54 10.10 -16.61
C THR A 8 11.32 9.18 -15.68
N PHE A 9 10.63 8.53 -14.73
CA PHE A 9 11.25 7.59 -13.80
C PHE A 9 11.24 6.18 -14.40
N TYR A 10 12.16 5.95 -15.34
CA TYR A 10 12.46 4.62 -15.88
C TYR A 10 13.94 4.28 -15.67
N LEU A 11 14.21 3.01 -15.37
CA LEU A 11 15.51 2.50 -14.98
C LEU A 11 15.89 1.28 -15.82
N THR A 12 17.17 1.23 -16.16
CA THR A 12 17.79 0.06 -16.79
C THR A 12 17.93 -1.10 -15.81
N ASP A 13 18.00 -2.32 -16.33
CA ASP A 13 18.23 -3.51 -15.50
C ASP A 13 19.59 -3.46 -14.77
N GLU A 14 20.61 -2.79 -15.32
CA GLU A 14 21.88 -2.55 -14.61
C GLU A 14 21.67 -1.69 -13.35
N GLN A 15 20.88 -0.61 -13.44
CA GLN A 15 20.58 0.26 -12.30
C GLN A 15 19.77 -0.45 -11.22
N LEU A 16 18.90 -1.39 -11.60
CA LEU A 16 18.13 -2.22 -10.67
C LEU A 16 18.96 -3.33 -10.03
N ASN A 17 19.82 -4.00 -10.81
CA ASN A 17 20.77 -4.99 -10.31
C ASN A 17 21.81 -4.37 -9.36
N ASN A 18 22.10 -3.08 -9.51
CA ASN A 18 22.99 -2.30 -8.66
C ASN A 18 22.22 -1.37 -7.70
N SER A 19 21.11 -1.88 -7.12
CA SER A 19 20.21 -1.11 -6.23
C SER A 19 20.93 -0.55 -4.99
N PRO A 20 20.41 0.54 -4.39
CA PRO A 20 20.91 1.04 -3.10
C PRO A 20 20.86 -0.03 -2.00
N SER A 21 19.93 -0.97 -2.08
CA SER A 21 19.81 -2.09 -1.13
C SER A 21 20.88 -3.17 -1.34
N ARG A 22 21.26 -3.51 -2.58
CA ARG A 22 22.43 -4.38 -2.85
C ARG A 22 23.70 -3.79 -2.24
N ARG A 23 23.91 -2.48 -2.42
CA ARG A 23 25.10 -1.77 -1.91
C ARG A 23 25.18 -1.73 -0.37
N ASP A 24 24.03 -1.74 0.31
CA ASP A 24 23.95 -1.85 1.77
C ASP A 24 23.96 -3.33 2.27
N GLY A 25 24.11 -4.31 1.37
CA GLY A 25 24.26 -5.74 1.70
C GLY A 25 22.98 -6.57 1.73
N ILE A 26 21.89 -6.12 1.10
CA ILE A 26 20.62 -6.86 1.02
C ILE A 26 20.56 -7.66 -0.29
N ASP A 27 20.32 -8.96 -0.19
CA ASP A 27 20.17 -9.87 -1.33
C ASP A 27 18.87 -9.65 -2.11
N GLU A 28 18.79 -10.25 -3.31
CA GLU A 28 17.68 -10.05 -4.22
C GLU A 28 16.36 -10.64 -3.73
N ALA A 29 16.37 -11.87 -3.18
CA ALA A 29 15.16 -12.50 -2.67
C ALA A 29 14.57 -11.71 -1.48
N THR A 30 15.43 -11.21 -0.59
CA THR A 30 15.02 -10.32 0.51
C THR A 30 14.49 -8.97 0.00
N GLU A 31 15.14 -8.33 -0.97
CA GLU A 31 14.64 -7.07 -1.52
C GLU A 31 13.28 -7.23 -2.23
N THR A 32 13.13 -8.23 -3.11
CA THR A 32 11.86 -8.53 -3.78
C THR A 32 10.76 -8.88 -2.78
N THR A 33 11.09 -9.66 -1.72
CA THR A 33 10.14 -9.96 -0.63
C THR A 33 9.69 -8.70 0.10
N LEU A 34 10.60 -7.77 0.39
CA LEU A 34 10.27 -6.51 1.05
C LEU A 34 9.50 -5.53 0.16
N GLN A 35 9.78 -5.52 -1.14
CA GLN A 35 9.02 -4.76 -2.14
C GLN A 35 7.55 -5.25 -2.17
N ILE A 36 7.33 -6.55 -2.34
CA ILE A 36 5.98 -7.15 -2.36
C ILE A 36 5.28 -6.95 -1.01
N TYR A 37 5.96 -7.18 0.12
CA TYR A 37 5.39 -6.97 1.46
C TYR A 37 4.90 -5.52 1.67
N GLY A 38 5.66 -4.55 1.18
CA GLY A 38 5.28 -3.13 1.20
C GLY A 38 4.10 -2.80 0.29
N CYS A 39 4.08 -3.30 -0.94
CA CYS A 39 2.94 -3.15 -1.85
C CYS A 39 1.66 -3.79 -1.30
N ASP A 40 1.77 -4.94 -0.63
CA ASP A 40 0.65 -5.61 0.04
C ASP A 40 0.14 -4.80 1.23
N LEU A 41 1.02 -4.11 2.00
CA LEU A 41 0.60 -3.19 3.06
C LEU A 41 -0.15 -1.96 2.50
N ILE A 42 0.30 -1.43 1.36
CA ILE A 42 -0.34 -0.28 0.69
C ILE A 42 -1.76 -0.66 0.23
N GLN A 43 -1.92 -1.84 -0.38
CA GLN A 43 -3.24 -2.33 -0.81
C GLN A 43 -4.16 -2.63 0.39
N GLU A 44 -3.69 -3.36 1.41
CA GLU A 44 -4.52 -3.68 2.59
C GLU A 44 -4.94 -2.43 3.37
N SER A 45 -4.04 -1.45 3.52
CA SER A 45 -4.36 -0.19 4.22
C SER A 45 -5.29 0.71 3.42
N GLY A 46 -5.14 0.77 2.09
CA GLY A 46 -6.06 1.50 1.22
C GLY A 46 -7.49 0.97 1.27
N ILE A 47 -7.66 -0.35 1.28
CA ILE A 47 -8.97 -1.02 1.48
C ILE A 47 -9.56 -0.65 2.85
N LEU A 48 -8.79 -0.76 3.95
CA LEU A 48 -9.25 -0.41 5.29
C LEU A 48 -9.58 1.08 5.46
N LEU A 49 -8.86 1.97 4.77
CA LEU A 49 -9.11 3.41 4.70
C LEU A 49 -10.25 3.79 3.73
N LYS A 50 -10.79 2.83 2.97
CA LYS A 50 -11.81 3.02 1.93
C LYS A 50 -11.37 4.06 0.88
N LEU A 51 -10.15 3.90 0.37
CA LEU A 51 -9.57 4.69 -0.71
C LEU A 51 -9.86 4.04 -2.08
N PRO A 52 -9.92 4.82 -3.18
CA PRO A 52 -10.04 4.27 -4.53
C PRO A 52 -8.73 3.61 -5.00
N GLN A 53 -8.80 2.70 -5.98
CA GLN A 53 -7.63 1.93 -6.44
C GLN A 53 -6.49 2.81 -6.97
N ALA A 54 -6.79 3.98 -7.56
CA ALA A 54 -5.78 4.96 -7.97
C ALA A 54 -4.83 5.36 -6.83
N VAL A 55 -5.33 5.53 -5.60
CA VAL A 55 -4.48 5.88 -4.44
C VAL A 55 -3.56 4.73 -4.05
N MET A 56 -4.01 3.49 -4.17
CA MET A 56 -3.19 2.31 -3.89
C MET A 56 -2.11 2.14 -4.97
N ALA A 57 -2.47 2.33 -6.24
CA ALA A 57 -1.54 2.30 -7.36
C ALA A 57 -0.49 3.42 -7.27
N THR A 58 -0.88 4.69 -7.10
CA THR A 58 0.05 5.81 -6.91
C THR A 58 0.92 5.61 -5.66
N GLY A 59 0.37 5.05 -4.59
CA GLY A 59 1.14 4.66 -3.41
C GLY A 59 2.22 3.60 -3.70
N GLN A 60 1.88 2.55 -4.45
CA GLN A 60 2.80 1.46 -4.83
C GLN A 60 3.90 1.96 -5.77
N VAL A 61 3.58 2.78 -6.76
CA VAL A 61 4.60 3.35 -7.67
C VAL A 61 5.55 4.30 -6.91
N LEU A 62 5.04 5.21 -6.07
CA LEU A 62 5.88 6.08 -5.24
C LEU A 62 6.80 5.27 -4.29
N PHE A 63 6.30 4.14 -3.78
CA PHE A 63 7.07 3.22 -2.94
C PHE A 63 8.22 2.56 -3.72
N HIS A 64 7.98 2.00 -4.91
CA HIS A 64 9.05 1.44 -5.77
C HIS A 64 10.09 2.49 -6.15
N ARG A 65 9.65 3.67 -6.60
CA ARG A 65 10.53 4.79 -6.99
C ARG A 65 11.40 5.28 -5.83
N PHE A 66 10.88 5.25 -4.60
CA PHE A 66 11.66 5.55 -3.41
C PHE A 66 12.77 4.52 -3.17
N TYR A 67 12.47 3.22 -3.22
CA TYR A 67 13.47 2.18 -2.95
C TYR A 67 14.50 1.98 -4.09
N CYS A 68 14.19 2.43 -5.30
CA CYS A 68 15.20 2.60 -6.35
C CYS A 68 16.26 3.67 -6.01
N LYS A 69 15.95 4.62 -5.12
CA LYS A 69 16.84 5.72 -4.69
C LYS A 69 17.32 5.60 -3.24
N LYS A 70 16.77 4.69 -2.44
CA LYS A 70 17.05 4.52 -1.00
C LYS A 70 16.94 3.06 -0.58
N SER A 71 17.75 2.66 0.40
CA SER A 71 17.86 1.26 0.84
C SER A 71 16.90 0.90 1.95
N PHE A 72 16.34 -0.31 1.89
CA PHE A 72 15.59 -0.96 2.97
C PHE A 72 16.41 -1.10 4.28
N ALA A 73 17.74 -1.12 4.23
CA ALA A 73 18.59 -1.15 5.43
C ALA A 73 18.55 0.19 6.22
N ARG A 74 18.13 1.26 5.55
CA ARG A 74 18.15 2.65 6.06
C ARG A 74 16.76 3.25 6.25
N PHE A 75 15.75 2.73 5.55
CA PHE A 75 14.37 3.19 5.63
C PHE A 75 13.44 1.99 5.86
N ASN A 76 12.64 2.04 6.92
CA ASN A 76 11.76 0.93 7.27
C ASN A 76 10.57 0.83 6.29
N VAL A 77 10.40 -0.36 5.68
CA VAL A 77 9.33 -0.68 4.72
C VAL A 77 7.93 -0.25 5.18
N LYS A 78 7.59 -0.51 6.46
CA LYS A 78 6.26 -0.22 7.01
C LYS A 78 6.02 1.29 7.14
N ARG A 79 7.04 2.02 7.58
CA ARG A 79 7.00 3.49 7.73
C ARG A 79 6.87 4.19 6.38
N VAL A 80 7.65 3.76 5.39
CA VAL A 80 7.58 4.31 4.03
C VAL A 80 6.24 3.97 3.37
N ALA A 81 5.75 2.73 3.49
CA ALA A 81 4.42 2.34 2.99
C ALA A 81 3.30 3.22 3.56
N ALA A 82 3.33 3.53 4.86
CA ALA A 82 2.36 4.43 5.49
C ALA A 82 2.45 5.86 4.93
N SER A 83 3.67 6.39 4.73
CA SER A 83 3.86 7.71 4.12
C SER A 83 3.48 7.75 2.64
N CYS A 84 3.70 6.67 1.87
CA CYS A 84 3.25 6.57 0.48
C CYS A 84 1.72 6.60 0.38
N VAL A 85 1.00 5.85 1.23
CA VAL A 85 -0.47 5.90 1.30
C VAL A 85 -0.97 7.29 1.69
N TRP A 86 -0.31 7.93 2.67
CA TRP A 86 -0.71 9.27 3.11
C TRP A 86 -0.48 10.33 2.03
N LEU A 87 0.68 10.30 1.36
CA LEU A 87 1.02 11.20 0.25
C LEU A 87 0.13 10.96 -0.98
N ALA A 88 -0.01 9.71 -1.44
CA ALA A 88 -0.89 9.36 -2.55
C ALA A 88 -2.34 9.75 -2.29
N SER A 89 -2.83 9.63 -1.03
CA SER A 89 -4.18 10.11 -0.70
C SER A 89 -4.37 11.61 -0.93
N LYS A 90 -3.30 12.41 -0.85
CA LYS A 90 -3.34 13.86 -1.17
C LYS A 90 -3.22 14.11 -2.68
N LEU A 91 -2.36 13.37 -3.39
CA LEU A 91 -2.15 13.53 -4.83
C LEU A 91 -3.40 13.18 -5.66
N GLU A 92 -4.18 12.18 -5.22
CA GLU A 92 -5.44 11.77 -5.85
C GLU A 92 -6.69 12.49 -5.29
N GLU A 93 -6.52 13.65 -4.64
CA GLU A 93 -7.59 14.46 -4.03
C GLU A 93 -8.54 13.71 -3.05
N CYS A 94 -8.05 12.60 -2.47
CA CYS A 94 -8.76 11.74 -1.51
C CYS A 94 -8.19 11.79 -0.07
N PRO A 95 -7.77 12.96 0.48
CA PRO A 95 -6.81 13.02 1.57
C PRO A 95 -7.32 12.43 2.89
N ARG A 96 -6.47 11.61 3.53
CA ARG A 96 -6.71 11.04 4.86
C ARG A 96 -5.96 11.80 5.96
N LYS A 97 -6.56 11.86 7.14
CA LYS A 97 -5.93 12.43 8.34
C LYS A 97 -4.82 11.49 8.81
N ALA A 98 -3.66 12.02 9.21
CA ALA A 98 -2.52 11.22 9.67
C ALA A 98 -2.92 10.17 10.74
N ARG A 99 -3.79 10.56 11.68
CA ARG A 99 -4.39 9.66 12.68
C ARG A 99 -4.99 8.38 12.08
N GLN A 100 -5.74 8.51 10.99
CA GLN A 100 -6.44 7.38 10.36
C GLN A 100 -5.44 6.40 9.74
N VAL A 101 -4.41 6.92 9.05
CA VAL A 101 -3.34 6.11 8.46
C VAL A 101 -2.57 5.36 9.57
N LEU A 102 -2.15 6.06 10.62
CA LEU A 102 -1.40 5.46 11.73
C LEU A 102 -2.17 4.35 12.45
N ILE A 103 -3.47 4.55 12.74
CA ILE A 103 -4.32 3.53 13.37
C ILE A 103 -4.48 2.30 12.47
N VAL A 104 -4.62 2.48 11.15
CA VAL A 104 -4.73 1.37 10.19
C VAL A 104 -3.40 0.60 10.08
N PHE A 105 -2.26 1.29 9.98
CA PHE A 105 -0.95 0.63 9.91
C PHE A 105 -0.59 -0.10 11.21
N HIS A 106 -0.89 0.48 12.38
CA HIS A 106 -0.76 -0.20 13.68
C HIS A 106 -1.60 -1.48 13.73
N ARG A 107 -2.87 -1.41 13.34
CA ARG A 107 -3.77 -2.59 13.29
C ARG A 107 -3.27 -3.66 12.31
N LEU A 108 -2.73 -3.26 11.15
CA LEU A 108 -2.19 -4.19 10.16
C LEU A 108 -0.93 -4.89 10.66
N GLU A 109 -0.04 -4.18 11.34
CA GLU A 109 1.16 -4.75 11.94
C GLU A 109 0.79 -5.74 13.05
N CYS A 110 -0.06 -5.37 14.02
CA CYS A 110 -0.52 -6.30 15.05
C CYS A 110 -1.13 -7.57 14.45
N ARG A 111 -1.97 -7.43 13.40
CA ARG A 111 -2.56 -8.59 12.69
C ARG A 111 -1.52 -9.44 11.96
N ARG A 112 -0.49 -8.84 11.33
CA ARG A 112 0.56 -9.58 10.60
C ARG A 112 1.59 -10.23 11.53
N GLU A 113 1.73 -9.73 12.77
CA GLU A 113 2.69 -10.23 13.78
C GLU A 113 2.03 -11.04 14.91
N ASN A 114 0.73 -11.37 14.77
CA ASN A 114 -0.09 -12.09 15.77
C ASN A 114 -0.09 -11.44 17.17
N LEU A 115 0.03 -10.11 17.23
CA LEU A 115 -0.04 -9.34 18.46
C LEU A 115 -1.50 -8.95 18.79
N PRO A 116 -1.83 -8.69 20.07
CA PRO A 116 -3.12 -8.11 20.45
C PRO A 116 -3.47 -6.85 19.64
N ILE A 117 -4.71 -6.77 19.16
CA ILE A 117 -5.20 -5.62 18.39
C ILE A 117 -5.66 -4.52 19.36
N GLU A 118 -4.69 -3.89 20.01
CA GLU A 118 -4.91 -2.78 20.94
C GLU A 118 -5.20 -1.46 20.22
N HIS A 119 -5.87 -0.54 20.91
CA HIS A 119 -6.10 0.81 20.40
C HIS A 119 -4.83 1.67 20.52
N LEU A 120 -4.39 2.26 19.40
CA LEU A 120 -3.31 3.25 19.42
C LEU A 120 -3.85 4.56 20.01
N ASP A 121 -3.66 4.76 21.32
CA ASP A 121 -3.99 6.01 22.01
C ASP A 121 -3.26 7.20 21.35
N THR A 122 -4.06 8.21 20.98
CA THR A 122 -3.58 9.46 20.36
C THR A 122 -2.89 10.42 21.31
N SER A 123 -3.00 10.20 22.62
CA SER A 123 -2.34 11.00 23.66
C SER A 123 -0.94 10.48 23.95
N SER A 124 -0.69 9.20 23.66
CA SER A 124 0.56 8.51 23.92
C SER A 124 1.75 9.12 23.18
N LYS A 125 2.92 9.11 23.84
CA LYS A 125 4.21 9.46 23.21
C LYS A 125 4.43 8.64 21.92
N LYS A 126 4.11 7.34 21.95
CA LYS A 126 4.17 6.42 20.81
C LYS A 126 3.44 6.96 19.58
N TYR A 127 2.23 7.50 19.74
CA TYR A 127 1.49 8.11 18.63
C TYR A 127 2.13 9.43 18.14
N LEU A 128 2.64 10.26 19.05
CA LEU A 128 3.31 11.52 18.70
C LEU A 128 4.60 11.27 17.90
N ASP A 129 5.42 10.30 18.34
CA ASP A 129 6.64 9.87 17.67
C ASP A 129 6.31 9.30 16.27
N LEU A 130 5.30 8.41 16.16
CA LEU A 130 4.83 7.89 14.86
C LEU A 130 4.26 8.97 13.94
N ARG A 131 3.58 10.01 14.47
CA ARG A 131 3.12 11.17 13.69
C ARG A 131 4.30 12.00 13.17
N ALA A 132 5.33 12.21 13.98
CA ALA A 132 6.55 12.90 13.57
C ALA A 132 7.31 12.10 12.50
N ASP A 133 7.39 10.77 12.66
CA ASP A 133 8.04 9.87 11.71
C ASP A 133 7.32 9.82 10.35
N LEU A 134 5.98 9.76 10.33
CA LEU A 134 5.16 9.82 9.10
C LEU A 134 5.43 11.10 8.30
N ILE A 135 5.48 12.25 9.00
CA ILE A 135 5.77 13.57 8.42
C ILE A 135 7.22 13.66 7.93
N ARG A 136 8.18 13.04 8.66
CA ARG A 136 9.59 13.00 8.25
C ARG A 136 9.78 12.14 7.01
N ALA A 137 9.14 10.97 6.94
CA ALA A 137 9.24 10.06 5.80
C ALA A 137 8.52 10.61 4.54
N GLU A 138 7.39 11.30 4.67
CA GLU A 138 6.79 12.05 3.55
C GLU A 138 7.74 13.10 2.98
N ARG A 139 8.42 13.86 3.85
CA ARG A 139 9.40 14.86 3.42
C ARG A 139 10.59 14.24 2.66
N HIS A 140 10.96 13.00 3.00
CA HIS A 140 11.97 12.25 2.23
C HIS A 140 11.42 11.79 0.88
N LEU A 141 10.21 11.22 0.82
CA LEU A 141 9.56 10.84 -0.45
C LEU A 141 9.52 12.01 -1.44
N LEU A 142 9.02 13.17 -1.01
CA LEU A 142 8.95 14.37 -1.84
C LEU A 142 10.35 14.85 -2.30
N LYS A 143 11.36 14.83 -1.42
CA LYS A 143 12.73 15.23 -1.74
C LYS A 143 13.37 14.29 -2.77
N GLU A 144 13.26 12.98 -2.58
CA GLU A 144 13.88 11.99 -3.47
C GLU A 144 13.20 11.91 -4.85
N MET A 145 11.90 12.23 -4.90
CA MET A 145 11.16 12.42 -6.15
C MET A 145 11.39 13.78 -6.81
N GLY A 146 12.11 14.72 -6.17
CA GLY A 146 12.28 16.08 -6.68
C GLY A 146 10.95 16.82 -6.85
N PHE A 147 9.93 16.48 -6.06
CA PHE A 147 8.53 16.88 -6.20
C PHE A 147 7.83 16.44 -7.51
N ILE A 148 8.49 15.67 -8.39
CA ILE A 148 7.87 15.02 -9.55
C ILE A 148 7.12 13.78 -9.07
N CYS A 149 5.91 14.00 -8.56
CA CYS A 149 5.05 12.95 -8.00
C CYS A 149 3.84 12.61 -8.89
N HIS A 150 3.85 13.00 -10.16
CA HIS A 150 2.91 12.48 -11.14
C HIS A 150 3.20 10.99 -11.41
N VAL A 151 2.16 10.22 -11.64
CA VAL A 151 2.23 8.79 -11.97
C VAL A 151 1.15 8.48 -13.00
N GLU A 152 1.55 7.85 -14.09
CA GLU A 152 0.65 7.30 -15.10
C GLU A 152 0.46 5.79 -14.87
N HIS A 153 -0.79 5.31 -14.85
CA HIS A 153 -1.12 3.90 -14.54
C HIS A 153 -1.54 3.11 -15.77
N PRO A 154 -1.16 1.82 -15.91
CA PRO A 154 -1.55 0.98 -17.06
C PRO A 154 -3.07 0.86 -17.20
N HIS A 155 -3.80 0.92 -16.08
CA HIS A 155 -5.26 0.94 -15.98
C HIS A 155 -5.95 1.98 -16.88
N LYS A 156 -5.28 3.10 -17.18
CA LYS A 156 -5.79 4.15 -18.09
C LYS A 156 -6.01 3.62 -19.51
N PHE A 157 -5.15 2.71 -19.97
CA PHE A 157 -5.08 2.28 -21.37
C PHE A 157 -5.90 1.02 -21.66
N ILE A 158 -6.06 0.12 -20.68
CA ILE A 158 -6.69 -1.21 -20.84
C ILE A 158 -8.02 -1.16 -21.60
N SER A 159 -8.94 -0.28 -21.20
CA SER A 159 -10.26 -0.17 -21.83
C SER A 159 -10.19 0.31 -23.29
N ASN A 160 -9.22 1.15 -23.63
CA ASN A 160 -9.01 1.61 -25.00
C ASN A 160 -8.41 0.49 -25.86
N TYR A 161 -7.36 -0.19 -25.37
CA TYR A 161 -6.71 -1.27 -26.10
C TYR A 161 -7.68 -2.43 -26.39
N ILE A 162 -8.47 -2.86 -25.39
CA ILE A 162 -9.47 -3.93 -25.56
C ILE A 162 -10.54 -3.55 -26.60
N ALA A 163 -10.99 -2.29 -26.60
CA ALA A 163 -11.96 -1.81 -27.59
C ALA A 163 -11.35 -1.70 -29.00
N THR A 164 -10.11 -1.20 -29.12
CA THR A 164 -9.38 -1.10 -30.40
C THR A 164 -9.01 -2.46 -31.00
N LEU A 165 -8.87 -3.50 -30.17
CA LEU A 165 -8.59 -4.87 -30.57
C LEU A 165 -9.86 -5.74 -30.74
N GLU A 166 -11.05 -5.14 -30.59
CA GLU A 166 -12.36 -5.84 -30.65
C GLU A 166 -12.45 -7.07 -29.72
N MET A 167 -11.76 -7.02 -28.58
CA MET A 167 -11.65 -8.14 -27.63
C MET A 167 -12.87 -8.25 -26.70
N PRO A 168 -13.24 -9.46 -26.24
CA PRO A 168 -14.41 -9.65 -25.37
C PRO A 168 -14.33 -8.88 -24.05
N ASP A 169 -15.47 -8.39 -23.58
CA ASP A 169 -15.59 -7.50 -22.41
C ASP A 169 -15.08 -8.14 -21.11
N GLU A 170 -15.13 -9.47 -21.00
CA GLU A 170 -14.68 -10.26 -19.86
C GLU A 170 -13.18 -10.10 -19.61
N LEU A 171 -12.38 -9.97 -20.68
CA LEU A 171 -10.92 -9.82 -20.60
C LEU A 171 -10.54 -8.48 -19.94
N ARG A 172 -11.45 -7.48 -19.91
CA ARG A 172 -11.19 -6.20 -19.24
C ARG A 172 -10.99 -6.37 -17.75
N GLN A 173 -11.79 -7.21 -17.09
CA GLN A 173 -11.62 -7.44 -15.65
C GLN A 173 -10.32 -8.21 -15.38
N GLU A 174 -9.94 -9.15 -16.25
CA GLU A 174 -8.72 -9.92 -16.06
C GLU A 174 -7.45 -9.09 -16.33
N ALA A 175 -7.42 -8.30 -17.39
CA ALA A 175 -6.34 -7.34 -17.64
C ALA A 175 -6.22 -6.32 -16.49
N TRP A 176 -7.34 -5.90 -15.89
CA TRP A 176 -7.37 -5.03 -14.71
C TRP A 176 -6.82 -5.73 -13.45
N ASN A 177 -7.11 -7.02 -13.25
CA ASN A 177 -6.54 -7.83 -12.18
C ASN A 177 -5.01 -7.93 -12.33
N LEU A 178 -4.55 -8.33 -13.51
CA LEU A 178 -3.13 -8.43 -13.88
C LEU A 178 -2.40 -7.08 -13.73
N ALA A 179 -3.06 -5.96 -14.03
CA ALA A 179 -2.51 -4.62 -13.81
C ALA A 179 -2.34 -4.29 -12.32
N ASN A 180 -3.27 -4.73 -11.45
CA ASN A 180 -3.10 -4.59 -10.00
C ASN A 180 -1.95 -5.45 -9.46
N ASP A 181 -1.77 -6.66 -9.98
CA ASP A 181 -0.62 -7.50 -9.61
C ASP A 181 0.71 -6.94 -10.13
N SER A 182 0.73 -6.31 -11.31
CA SER A 182 1.95 -5.69 -11.87
C SER A 182 2.58 -4.64 -10.94
N LEU A 183 1.75 -3.90 -10.19
CA LEU A 183 2.17 -2.88 -9.22
C LEU A 183 2.88 -3.46 -7.98
N ARG A 184 2.81 -4.79 -7.77
CA ARG A 184 3.57 -5.51 -6.74
C ARG A 184 5.03 -5.77 -7.18
N THR A 185 5.40 -5.36 -8.39
CA THR A 185 6.71 -5.59 -9.03
C THR A 185 7.33 -4.30 -9.56
N THR A 186 8.60 -4.34 -9.96
CA THR A 186 9.36 -3.21 -10.51
C THR A 186 8.96 -2.80 -11.96
N LEU A 187 7.93 -3.40 -12.56
CA LEU A 187 7.50 -3.06 -13.93
C LEU A 187 7.18 -1.56 -14.09
N CYS A 188 6.59 -0.92 -13.07
CA CYS A 188 6.25 0.51 -13.05
C CYS A 188 7.46 1.49 -12.94
N VAL A 189 8.68 0.95 -12.89
CA VAL A 189 9.94 1.71 -13.00
C VAL A 189 10.86 1.16 -14.10
N ARG A 190 10.42 0.17 -14.88
CA ARG A 190 11.15 -0.42 -16.03
C ARG A 190 10.50 -0.08 -17.36
N PHE A 191 9.17 0.00 -17.38
CA PHE A 191 8.38 0.15 -18.60
C PHE A 191 7.35 1.27 -18.47
N GLN A 192 7.07 1.94 -19.59
CA GLN A 192 5.94 2.85 -19.72
C GLN A 192 4.61 2.11 -19.52
N SER A 193 3.59 2.83 -19.03
CA SER A 193 2.33 2.23 -18.63
C SER A 193 1.51 1.68 -19.81
N GLU A 194 1.78 2.19 -21.01
CA GLU A 194 1.36 1.66 -22.31
C GLU A 194 1.89 0.24 -22.55
N VAL A 195 3.20 0.03 -22.36
CA VAL A 195 3.87 -1.28 -22.52
C VAL A 195 3.39 -2.26 -21.46
N VAL A 196 3.23 -1.82 -20.20
CA VAL A 196 2.65 -2.65 -19.13
C VAL A 196 1.18 -2.99 -19.44
N ALA A 197 0.39 -2.05 -19.95
CA ALA A 197 -0.98 -2.29 -20.39
C ALA A 197 -1.06 -3.31 -21.54
N CYS A 198 -0.17 -3.23 -22.53
CA CYS A 198 -0.06 -4.24 -23.58
C CYS A 198 0.31 -5.62 -23.01
N GLY A 199 1.26 -5.68 -22.07
CA GLY A 199 1.65 -6.94 -21.42
C GLY A 199 0.52 -7.62 -20.64
N VAL A 200 -0.30 -6.86 -19.89
CA VAL A 200 -1.45 -7.43 -19.17
C VAL A 200 -2.62 -7.79 -20.09
N VAL A 201 -2.84 -7.04 -21.17
CA VAL A 201 -3.85 -7.39 -22.20
C VAL A 201 -3.43 -8.66 -22.96
N TYR A 202 -2.15 -8.82 -23.29
CA TYR A 202 -1.60 -10.05 -23.88
C TYR A 202 -1.78 -11.25 -22.95
N ALA A 203 -1.41 -11.11 -21.67
CA ALA A 203 -1.58 -12.17 -20.67
C ALA A 203 -3.05 -12.54 -20.45
N ALA A 204 -3.98 -11.56 -20.45
CA ALA A 204 -5.41 -11.82 -20.40
C ALA A 204 -5.91 -12.58 -21.65
N ALA A 205 -5.51 -12.14 -22.85
CA ALA A 205 -5.87 -12.82 -24.11
C ALA A 205 -5.38 -14.27 -24.13
N ARG A 206 -4.15 -14.52 -23.68
CA ARG A 206 -3.60 -15.88 -23.54
C ARG A 206 -4.39 -16.73 -22.55
N ARG A 207 -4.84 -16.19 -21.41
CA ARG A 207 -5.69 -16.92 -20.44
C ARG A 207 -7.07 -17.27 -21.02
N PHE A 208 -7.66 -16.37 -21.80
CA PHE A 208 -8.95 -16.56 -22.47
C PHE A 208 -8.86 -17.25 -23.85
N GLN A 209 -7.66 -17.66 -24.28
CA GLN A 209 -7.38 -18.27 -25.58
C GLN A 209 -7.80 -17.41 -26.80
N VAL A 210 -7.91 -16.09 -26.63
CA VAL A 210 -8.25 -15.14 -27.69
C VAL A 210 -7.02 -14.91 -28.59
N PRO A 211 -7.12 -15.12 -29.91
CA PRO A 211 -6.04 -14.80 -30.83
C PRO A 211 -5.90 -13.27 -30.98
N LEU A 212 -4.66 -12.80 -31.15
CA LEU A 212 -4.35 -11.38 -31.33
C LEU A 212 -3.70 -11.16 -32.71
N PRO A 213 -3.89 -9.99 -33.37
CA PRO A 213 -3.35 -9.76 -34.71
C PRO A 213 -1.82 -9.73 -34.75
N GLU A 214 -1.21 -10.64 -35.51
CA GLU A 214 0.25 -10.69 -35.69
C GLU A 214 0.76 -9.98 -36.97
N ASN A 215 -0.13 -9.65 -37.91
CA ASN A 215 0.23 -9.02 -39.19
C ASN A 215 -0.75 -7.87 -39.56
N PRO A 216 -0.37 -6.58 -39.39
CA PRO A 216 0.80 -6.12 -38.66
C PRO A 216 0.71 -6.49 -37.16
N PRO A 217 1.84 -6.60 -36.44
CA PRO A 217 1.80 -6.97 -35.03
C PRO A 217 1.09 -5.90 -34.18
N TRP A 218 0.00 -6.30 -33.52
CA TRP A 218 -0.95 -5.39 -32.88
C TRP A 218 -0.34 -4.39 -31.89
N TRP A 219 0.71 -4.79 -31.17
CA TRP A 219 1.40 -3.95 -30.18
C TRP A 219 2.01 -2.67 -30.77
N LYS A 220 2.31 -2.66 -32.07
CA LYS A 220 2.80 -1.47 -32.78
C LYS A 220 1.77 -0.35 -32.90
N ALA A 221 0.47 -0.64 -32.71
CA ALA A 221 -0.58 0.38 -32.67
C ALA A 221 -0.63 1.14 -31.33
N PHE A 222 0.17 0.70 -30.34
CA PHE A 222 0.18 1.22 -28.97
C PHE A 222 1.61 1.57 -28.49
N ASP A 223 2.53 1.82 -29.43
CA ASP A 223 3.93 2.20 -29.19
C ASP A 223 4.71 1.23 -28.27
N ALA A 224 4.29 -0.04 -28.23
CA ALA A 224 4.88 -1.07 -27.37
C ALA A 224 5.71 -2.09 -28.15
N ASP A 225 6.80 -2.57 -27.54
CA ASP A 225 7.66 -3.62 -28.09
C ASP A 225 7.31 -5.01 -27.58
N LYS A 226 7.45 -6.03 -28.46
CA LYS A 226 7.22 -7.44 -28.09
C LYS A 226 8.11 -7.88 -26.92
N ALA A 227 9.37 -7.44 -26.89
CA ALA A 227 10.28 -7.77 -25.79
C ALA A 227 9.79 -7.24 -24.43
N GLY A 228 9.17 -6.06 -24.39
CA GLY A 228 8.54 -5.51 -23.18
C GLY A 228 7.29 -6.29 -22.78
N ILE A 229 6.48 -6.72 -23.74
CA ILE A 229 5.29 -7.57 -23.51
C ILE A 229 5.70 -8.95 -22.96
N ASP A 230 6.65 -9.63 -23.61
CA ASP A 230 7.18 -10.93 -23.19
C ASP A 230 7.80 -10.81 -21.77
N GLU A 231 8.50 -9.72 -21.45
CA GLU A 231 9.08 -9.46 -20.12
C GLU A 231 8.04 -9.14 -19.04
N VAL A 232 7.01 -8.33 -19.33
CA VAL A 232 5.87 -8.11 -18.41
C VAL A 232 5.20 -9.44 -18.05
N CYS A 233 4.98 -10.30 -19.05
CA CYS A 233 4.42 -11.62 -18.84
C CYS A 233 5.35 -12.53 -18.01
N ARG A 234 6.67 -12.50 -18.26
CA ARG A 234 7.66 -13.26 -17.49
C ARG A 234 7.69 -12.83 -16.02
N VAL A 235 7.66 -11.52 -15.75
CA VAL A 235 7.65 -10.97 -14.38
C VAL A 235 6.35 -11.30 -13.64
N LEU A 236 5.20 -11.22 -14.30
CA LEU A 236 3.92 -11.66 -13.71
C LEU A 236 3.89 -13.17 -13.45
N ALA A 237 4.37 -13.99 -14.39
CA ALA A 237 4.49 -15.43 -14.19
C ALA A 237 5.42 -15.77 -13.02
N HIS A 238 6.53 -15.04 -12.85
CA HIS A 238 7.42 -15.19 -11.70
C HIS A 238 6.73 -14.80 -10.39
N LEU A 239 6.02 -13.67 -10.34
CA LEU A 239 5.27 -13.20 -9.16
C LEU A 239 4.29 -14.26 -8.63
N TYR A 240 3.59 -14.98 -9.51
CA TYR A 240 2.65 -16.04 -9.12
C TYR A 240 3.33 -17.32 -8.60
N ASN A 241 4.63 -17.49 -8.80
CA ASN A 241 5.42 -18.59 -8.25
C ASN A 241 6.13 -18.23 -6.93
N LEU A 242 6.07 -16.97 -6.48
CA LEU A 242 6.71 -16.54 -5.23
C LEU A 242 5.87 -16.91 -3.99
N PRO A 243 6.51 -17.27 -2.87
CA PRO A 243 5.81 -17.48 -1.60
C PRO A 243 5.20 -16.17 -1.08
N LYS A 244 4.19 -16.27 -0.22
CA LYS A 244 3.55 -15.11 0.41
C LYS A 244 4.59 -14.28 1.19
N ALA A 245 4.78 -13.03 0.77
CA ALA A 245 5.79 -12.14 1.33
C ALA A 245 5.61 -11.88 2.84
N GLN A 246 6.72 -11.94 3.57
CA GLN A 246 6.78 -11.73 5.02
C GLN A 246 7.71 -10.55 5.36
N TYR A 247 7.64 -10.04 6.59
CA TYR A 247 8.53 -8.96 7.02
C TYR A 247 9.91 -9.51 7.39
N ILE A 248 10.95 -9.04 6.70
CA ILE A 248 12.35 -9.36 7.01
C ILE A 248 13.01 -8.14 7.68
N PRO A 249 13.50 -8.24 8.93
CA PRO A 249 14.01 -7.09 9.69
C PRO A 249 15.43 -6.69 9.26
N VAL A 250 15.54 -5.94 8.16
CA VAL A 250 16.82 -5.44 7.61
C VAL A 250 17.19 -4.00 8.03
N CYS A 251 16.21 -3.21 8.46
CA CYS A 251 16.39 -1.79 8.77
C CYS A 251 17.10 -1.59 10.11
N LYS A 252 18.21 -0.85 10.12
CA LYS A 252 19.04 -0.62 11.33
C LYS A 252 18.34 0.25 12.38
N GLU A 253 17.44 1.14 11.99
CA GLU A 253 16.52 1.81 12.92
C GLU A 253 15.30 0.93 13.22
N GLY A 254 15.03 0.66 14.51
CA GLY A 254 13.93 -0.17 15.00
C GLY A 254 12.54 0.46 14.80
N GLY A 255 12.08 0.53 13.56
CA GLY A 255 10.94 1.33 13.13
C GLY A 255 9.53 0.73 13.29
N SER A 256 9.29 -0.14 14.28
CA SER A 256 7.98 -0.79 14.50
C SER A 256 6.86 0.22 14.80
N PHE A 257 5.63 -0.03 14.35
CA PHE A 257 4.44 0.68 14.87
C PHE A 257 4.01 0.08 16.22
N SER A 258 4.47 -1.13 16.54
CA SER A 258 4.15 -1.93 17.71
C SER A 258 5.44 -2.32 18.43
N THR A 259 5.97 -1.34 19.18
CA THR A 259 6.91 -1.62 20.26
C THR A 259 6.14 -2.33 21.38
N SER A 260 6.15 -3.65 21.39
CA SER A 260 5.92 -4.40 22.62
C SER A 260 7.09 -4.12 23.57
N ASN A 261 6.81 -3.89 24.85
CA ASN A 261 7.85 -3.78 25.87
C ASN A 261 8.42 -5.17 26.18
N ARG A 262 9.20 -5.73 25.25
CA ARG A 262 10.19 -6.75 25.59
C ARG A 262 11.30 -6.07 26.38
N SER A 263 11.17 -6.11 27.70
CA SER A 263 12.28 -5.88 28.61
C SER A 263 13.46 -6.77 28.23
N LEU A 264 14.67 -6.22 28.31
CA LEU A 264 15.89 -6.94 27.98
C LEU A 264 16.22 -7.93 29.12
N GLY A 265 15.59 -9.09 29.09
CA GLY A 265 15.83 -10.17 30.05
C GLY A 265 17.20 -10.81 29.82
N SER A 266 18.19 -10.43 30.62
CA SER A 266 19.48 -11.10 30.70
C SER A 266 19.31 -12.59 31.07
N PRO A 267 20.20 -13.49 30.60
CA PRO A 267 20.01 -14.93 30.74
C PRO A 267 20.19 -15.40 32.18
N ALA A 268 19.10 -15.83 32.82
CA ALA A 268 19.15 -16.54 34.08
C ALA A 268 19.62 -17.99 33.86
N GLN A 269 20.90 -18.27 34.09
CA GLN A 269 21.39 -19.63 34.22
C GLN A 269 20.90 -20.24 35.54
N THR A 270 20.00 -21.22 35.49
CA THR A 270 19.66 -22.07 36.64
C THR A 270 20.39 -23.40 36.56
N MET A 271 21.63 -23.43 37.04
CA MET A 271 22.28 -24.68 37.43
C MET A 271 21.54 -25.25 38.66
N PRO A 272 21.18 -26.54 38.70
CA PRO A 272 20.66 -27.16 39.91
C PRO A 272 21.81 -27.33 40.92
N LYS A 273 21.61 -26.89 42.16
CA LYS A 273 22.41 -27.34 43.31
C LYS A 273 21.63 -28.43 44.03
N ASN A 274 22.17 -29.64 44.03
CA ASN A 274 21.95 -30.57 45.13
C ASN A 274 23.06 -30.32 46.17
N ASP A 275 22.71 -30.45 47.45
CA ASP A 275 23.42 -31.29 48.42
C ASP A 275 22.76 -31.13 49.80
N ASP A 276 22.27 -32.23 50.37
CA ASP A 276 22.56 -32.56 51.77
C ASP A 276 22.41 -34.08 52.00
N ILE A 277 23.06 -34.64 53.03
CA ILE A 277 23.53 -36.04 53.02
C ILE A 277 23.06 -36.88 54.21
N SER A 278 22.54 -38.10 53.95
CA SER A 278 22.63 -39.32 54.79
C SER A 278 21.84 -40.49 54.16
N THR A 279 22.21 -41.78 54.26
CA THR A 279 23.46 -42.44 54.68
C THR A 279 23.61 -43.79 53.95
N SER A 280 24.85 -44.32 53.89
CA SER A 280 25.29 -45.55 53.16
C SER A 280 24.99 -46.87 53.95
N PRO A 281 25.45 -48.11 53.57
CA PRO A 281 26.33 -48.51 52.46
C PRO A 281 26.11 -49.90 51.74
N LYS A 282 26.97 -50.18 50.74
CA LYS A 282 27.41 -51.48 50.13
C LYS A 282 26.69 -52.01 48.86
N GLY A 283 27.49 -52.28 47.81
CA GLY A 283 27.18 -53.11 46.61
C GLY A 283 27.93 -54.46 46.67
N PRO A 284 28.55 -55.02 45.59
CA PRO A 284 28.63 -54.63 44.16
C PRO A 284 28.09 -55.74 43.18
N SER A 285 28.09 -55.62 41.83
CA SER A 285 29.21 -55.97 40.92
C SER A 285 28.83 -55.95 39.40
N PHE A 286 29.85 -56.02 38.52
CA PHE A 286 29.96 -56.34 37.07
C PHE A 286 28.89 -57.28 36.43
N ALA A 287 28.72 -57.44 35.09
CA ALA A 287 29.56 -57.24 33.87
C ALA A 287 28.67 -57.06 32.57
N VAL A 288 29.04 -57.06 31.28
CA VAL A 288 30.30 -57.13 30.46
C VAL A 288 30.08 -56.52 29.03
N MET A 289 31.02 -56.68 28.07
CA MET A 289 31.01 -56.25 26.64
C MET A 289 30.17 -57.17 25.70
N GLY A 290 29.92 -56.89 24.39
CA GLY A 290 30.20 -55.73 23.49
C GLY A 290 30.36 -56.14 21.99
N GLN A 291 30.51 -55.16 21.07
CA GLN A 291 31.10 -55.21 19.69
C GLN A 291 30.61 -56.24 18.61
N GLU A 292 30.71 -56.05 17.28
CA GLU A 292 30.72 -54.89 16.34
C GLU A 292 30.63 -55.37 14.85
N VAL A 293 30.23 -54.49 13.89
CA VAL A 293 30.58 -54.42 12.42
C VAL A 293 30.56 -55.71 11.53
N GLY A 294 30.09 -55.74 10.27
CA GLY A 294 29.50 -54.74 9.34
C GLY A 294 29.63 -55.15 7.84
N LYS A 295 29.39 -54.20 6.90
CA LYS A 295 29.59 -54.20 5.40
C LYS A 295 28.47 -54.66 4.42
N ASP A 296 28.06 -53.69 3.60
CA ASP A 296 27.99 -53.63 2.12
C ASP A 296 27.46 -54.79 1.23
N VAL A 297 26.47 -54.48 0.36
CA VAL A 297 26.54 -54.44 -1.14
C VAL A 297 25.11 -54.25 -1.74
N ALA A 298 25.00 -53.61 -2.92
CA ALA A 298 23.73 -53.21 -3.55
C ALA A 298 23.20 -54.19 -4.62
N ASN A 299 21.90 -54.11 -4.97
CA ASN A 299 21.39 -54.62 -6.26
C ASN A 299 20.05 -54.02 -6.75
N ARG A 300 19.60 -54.44 -7.95
CA ARG A 300 18.55 -53.83 -8.81
C ARG A 300 17.09 -54.17 -8.46
N ALA A 301 16.16 -53.41 -9.04
CA ALA A 301 14.70 -53.65 -9.06
C ALA A 301 14.24 -54.61 -10.19
N PRO A 302 12.98 -55.11 -10.12
CA PRO A 302 12.07 -55.04 -11.28
C PRO A 302 10.60 -54.69 -10.93
N LEU A 303 9.73 -54.57 -11.96
CA LEU A 303 8.26 -54.39 -11.87
C LEU A 303 7.49 -55.73 -12.06
N GLU A 304 6.20 -55.78 -11.71
CA GLU A 304 5.00 -56.33 -12.45
C GLU A 304 3.81 -56.48 -11.45
N LYS A 305 2.60 -55.92 -11.67
CA LYS A 305 1.40 -56.29 -12.49
C LYS A 305 0.46 -57.40 -11.93
N THR A 306 -0.84 -57.06 -11.82
CA THR A 306 -2.06 -57.86 -12.14
C THR A 306 -3.27 -56.88 -12.21
N LYS A 307 -4.01 -56.73 -13.32
CA LYS A 307 -5.12 -57.56 -13.89
C LYS A 307 -6.48 -57.41 -13.15
N SER A 308 -7.57 -56.84 -13.71
CA SER A 308 -8.43 -57.15 -14.91
C SER A 308 -9.66 -58.00 -14.51
N GLU A 309 -10.87 -57.98 -15.11
CA GLU A 309 -11.62 -57.17 -16.12
C GLU A 309 -13.09 -57.70 -16.16
N GLU A 310 -14.07 -56.97 -16.75
CA GLU A 310 -15.14 -57.51 -17.66
C GLU A 310 -16.24 -56.47 -18.03
N GLU A 311 -16.97 -56.71 -19.14
CA GLU A 311 -17.99 -55.82 -19.77
C GLU A 311 -19.44 -56.33 -19.63
N SER A 312 -20.45 -55.49 -19.96
CA SER A 312 -21.48 -55.83 -20.98
C SER A 312 -22.42 -54.66 -21.36
N LYS A 313 -23.11 -54.77 -22.52
CA LYS A 313 -23.88 -53.71 -23.22
C LYS A 313 -25.37 -54.05 -23.37
N SER A 314 -26.22 -53.05 -23.65
CA SER A 314 -27.30 -53.10 -24.68
C SER A 314 -27.99 -51.73 -24.88
N LEU A 315 -28.89 -51.60 -25.87
CA LEU A 315 -29.49 -50.34 -26.34
C LEU A 315 -30.97 -50.47 -26.77
N ALA A 316 -31.69 -49.34 -26.67
CA ALA A 316 -32.85 -48.88 -27.47
C ALA A 316 -34.22 -49.62 -27.47
N SER A 317 -35.30 -48.84 -27.34
CA SER A 317 -36.62 -49.01 -27.99
C SER A 317 -37.46 -47.71 -27.87
N GLU A 318 -38.40 -47.49 -28.78
CA GLU A 318 -39.34 -46.35 -28.81
C GLU A 318 -40.73 -46.70 -28.22
N GLY A 319 -41.62 -45.72 -28.02
CA GLY A 319 -43.05 -45.92 -27.72
C GLY A 319 -43.83 -44.68 -27.23
N GLU A 320 -44.96 -44.36 -27.86
CA GLU A 320 -45.94 -43.30 -27.49
C GLU A 320 -46.81 -43.72 -26.25
N THR A 321 -47.73 -42.95 -25.62
CA THR A 321 -48.64 -41.84 -26.02
C THR A 321 -49.17 -41.04 -24.80
N ARG A 322 -49.51 -39.73 -24.99
CA ARG A 322 -50.63 -38.94 -24.35
C ARG A 322 -50.68 -38.78 -22.79
N GLU A 323 -51.35 -37.80 -22.16
CA GLU A 323 -52.30 -36.71 -22.53
C GLU A 323 -51.88 -35.31 -21.98
N GLU A 324 -52.58 -34.22 -22.36
CA GLU A 324 -52.49 -32.87 -21.73
C GLU A 324 -53.59 -32.64 -20.66
N PRO A 325 -53.66 -31.45 -20.00
CA PRO A 325 -54.61 -30.47 -20.55
C PRO A 325 -54.20 -28.97 -20.54
N VAL A 326 -54.41 -28.35 -21.71
CA VAL A 326 -54.82 -26.95 -22.01
C VAL A 326 -55.69 -26.33 -20.88
N SER A 327 -55.70 -25.04 -20.48
CA SER A 327 -55.37 -23.74 -21.13
C SER A 327 -55.24 -22.58 -20.12
N LYS A 328 -54.53 -21.50 -20.50
CA LYS A 328 -55.17 -20.19 -20.80
C LYS A 328 -54.21 -19.16 -21.42
N SER A 329 -54.66 -18.58 -22.55
CA SER A 329 -53.99 -17.54 -23.32
C SER A 329 -54.40 -16.12 -22.88
N ILE A 330 -53.55 -15.11 -23.14
CA ILE A 330 -53.92 -13.89 -23.91
C ILE A 330 -52.66 -13.08 -24.28
N SER A 331 -52.82 -12.14 -25.21
CA SER A 331 -51.78 -11.57 -26.08
C SER A 331 -50.94 -10.41 -25.51
N THR A 332 -49.83 -10.16 -26.21
CA THR A 332 -48.87 -9.06 -26.02
C THR A 332 -49.47 -7.65 -26.15
N ARG A 333 -49.06 -6.71 -25.29
CA ARG A 333 -49.02 -5.26 -25.61
C ARG A 333 -47.93 -4.52 -24.80
N LYS A 334 -47.25 -3.60 -25.50
CA LYS A 334 -46.37 -2.47 -25.09
C LYS A 334 -46.34 -2.14 -23.58
N THR A 335 -45.20 -2.21 -22.87
CA THR A 335 -44.06 -1.23 -22.80
C THR A 335 -44.37 0.09 -22.08
N GLU A 336 -43.33 0.72 -21.51
CA GLU A 336 -43.33 2.05 -20.83
C GLU A 336 -43.91 2.15 -19.39
N ALA A 337 -43.29 1.45 -18.43
CA ALA A 337 -43.50 1.73 -16.99
C ALA A 337 -42.24 1.60 -16.09
N GLY A 338 -41.12 1.04 -16.56
CA GLY A 338 -40.05 0.53 -15.70
C GLY A 338 -38.85 1.44 -15.40
N GLU A 339 -38.74 2.62 -16.02
CA GLU A 339 -37.48 3.41 -15.99
C GLU A 339 -37.45 4.54 -14.94
N LYS A 340 -38.58 5.20 -14.68
CA LYS A 340 -38.65 6.38 -13.78
C LYS A 340 -38.23 6.07 -12.35
N ASP A 341 -38.53 4.87 -11.85
CA ASP A 341 -38.24 4.47 -10.48
C ASP A 341 -36.73 4.24 -10.27
N LYS A 342 -36.07 3.59 -11.24
CA LYS A 342 -34.61 3.38 -11.24
C LYS A 342 -33.81 4.67 -11.40
N SER A 343 -34.34 5.71 -12.06
CA SER A 343 -33.71 7.04 -12.03
C SER A 343 -33.83 7.69 -10.65
N HIS A 344 -35.01 7.60 -10.01
CA HIS A 344 -35.28 8.32 -8.76
C HIS A 344 -34.41 7.81 -7.59
N ASP A 345 -34.15 6.51 -7.51
CA ASP A 345 -33.24 5.97 -6.49
C ASP A 345 -31.75 6.25 -6.78
N ARG A 346 -31.34 6.33 -8.05
CA ARG A 346 -29.99 6.79 -8.42
C ARG A 346 -29.75 8.24 -8.00
N ASP A 347 -30.74 9.12 -8.17
CA ASP A 347 -30.64 10.51 -7.73
C ASP A 347 -30.63 10.63 -6.20
N LYS A 348 -31.46 9.88 -5.47
CA LYS A 348 -31.37 9.81 -3.99
C LYS A 348 -29.99 9.35 -3.51
N GLU A 349 -29.37 8.38 -4.18
CA GLU A 349 -28.00 7.95 -3.84
C GLU A 349 -26.97 9.03 -4.15
N ARG A 350 -27.15 9.78 -5.25
CA ARG A 350 -26.31 10.92 -5.66
C ARG A 350 -26.41 12.08 -4.67
N GLU A 351 -27.59 12.39 -4.16
CA GLU A 351 -27.79 13.40 -3.12
C GLU A 351 -27.16 12.97 -1.78
N ARG A 352 -27.38 11.72 -1.34
CA ARG A 352 -26.72 11.17 -0.14
C ARG A 352 -25.18 11.24 -0.23
N LYS A 353 -24.60 11.01 -1.42
CA LYS A 353 -23.15 11.20 -1.68
C LYS A 353 -22.74 12.68 -1.58
N LYS A 354 -23.55 13.59 -2.13
CA LYS A 354 -23.32 15.05 -2.11
C LYS A 354 -23.41 15.64 -0.70
N GLU A 355 -24.36 15.19 0.12
CA GLU A 355 -24.47 15.56 1.53
C GLU A 355 -23.31 15.01 2.36
N ARG A 356 -22.91 13.76 2.12
CA ARG A 356 -21.76 13.15 2.79
C ARG A 356 -20.47 13.92 2.51
N SER A 357 -20.26 14.42 1.28
CA SER A 357 -19.14 15.33 0.98
C SER A 357 -19.24 16.63 1.77
N LYS A 358 -20.38 17.34 1.71
CA LYS A 358 -20.60 18.59 2.46
C LYS A 358 -20.37 18.45 3.97
N SER A 359 -20.73 17.30 4.55
CA SER A 359 -20.45 16.98 5.95
C SER A 359 -18.95 16.79 6.20
N TRP A 360 -18.25 16.08 5.30
CA TRP A 360 -16.81 15.83 5.39
C TRP A 360 -16.00 17.12 5.23
N ASP A 361 -16.43 18.05 4.39
CA ASP A 361 -15.79 19.36 4.20
C ASP A 361 -16.00 20.31 5.39
N ARG A 362 -17.16 20.23 6.07
CA ARG A 362 -17.40 20.93 7.35
C ARG A 362 -16.49 20.43 8.47
N ASP A 363 -16.23 19.12 8.53
CA ASP A 363 -15.30 18.53 9.49
C ASP A 363 -13.83 18.76 9.13
N ARG A 364 -13.50 18.97 7.85
CA ARG A 364 -12.16 19.44 7.42
C ARG A 364 -11.88 20.84 7.96
N GLY A 365 -12.80 21.79 7.79
CA GLY A 365 -12.65 23.16 8.33
C GLY A 365 -12.45 23.16 9.85
N ARG A 366 -13.40 22.57 10.59
CA ARG A 366 -13.40 22.53 12.06
C ARG A 366 -12.20 21.81 12.70
N GLU A 367 -11.46 20.99 11.97
CA GLU A 367 -10.18 20.46 12.47
C GLU A 367 -8.98 21.27 12.01
N ARG A 368 -8.99 21.86 10.80
CA ARG A 368 -7.93 22.78 10.36
C ARG A 368 -7.80 23.98 11.30
N ASP A 369 -8.93 24.53 11.73
CA ASP A 369 -9.00 25.63 12.71
C ASP A 369 -8.41 25.21 14.08
N ARG A 370 -8.59 23.94 14.49
CA ARG A 370 -8.04 23.41 15.74
C ARG A 370 -6.55 23.12 15.65
N GLU A 371 -6.07 22.61 14.52
CA GLU A 371 -4.62 22.37 14.33
C GLU A 371 -3.86 23.71 14.27
N ASP A 372 -4.35 24.71 13.53
CA ASP A 372 -3.78 26.07 13.50
C ASP A 372 -3.80 26.74 14.89
N MET A 373 -4.92 26.64 15.63
CA MET A 373 -4.95 27.11 17.04
C MET A 373 -3.91 26.40 17.92
N SER A 374 -3.70 25.10 17.75
CA SER A 374 -2.69 24.33 18.52
C SER A 374 -1.25 24.72 18.16
N GLU A 375 -0.98 25.11 16.91
CA GLU A 375 0.34 25.60 16.49
C GLU A 375 0.59 27.02 17.01
N ARG A 376 -0.41 27.91 16.94
CA ARG A 376 -0.36 29.24 17.56
C ARG A 376 -0.16 29.19 19.07
N GLU A 377 -0.72 28.20 19.77
CA GLU A 377 -0.47 28.00 21.20
C GLU A 377 0.95 27.50 21.48
N ARG A 378 1.48 26.55 20.70
CA ARG A 378 2.88 26.09 20.81
C ARG A 378 3.87 27.23 20.58
N ASP A 379 3.62 28.11 19.62
CA ASP A 379 4.53 29.22 19.33
C ASP A 379 4.43 30.34 20.38
N ARG A 380 3.25 30.59 20.96
CA ARG A 380 3.12 31.42 22.18
C ARG A 380 3.86 30.81 23.37
N ALA A 381 3.84 29.49 23.54
CA ALA A 381 4.58 28.80 24.60
C ALA A 381 6.11 28.91 24.39
N LYS A 382 6.61 28.75 23.16
CA LYS A 382 8.01 29.01 22.80
C LYS A 382 8.41 30.46 23.11
N GLY A 383 7.61 31.45 22.68
CA GLY A 383 7.87 32.87 22.93
C GLY A 383 7.96 33.20 24.43
N ARG A 384 7.06 32.64 25.24
CA ARG A 384 7.13 32.75 26.72
C ARG A 384 8.37 32.08 27.30
N SER A 385 8.78 30.91 26.77
CA SER A 385 9.98 30.21 27.21
C SER A 385 11.27 31.01 26.97
N TYR A 386 11.39 31.68 25.81
CA TYR A 386 12.50 32.61 25.54
C TYR A 386 12.47 33.80 26.50
N HIS A 387 11.33 34.47 26.67
CA HIS A 387 11.24 35.66 27.51
C HIS A 387 11.36 35.38 29.02
N SER A 388 11.19 34.11 29.43
CA SER A 388 11.41 33.66 30.81
C SER A 388 12.87 33.28 31.13
N ARG A 389 13.75 33.15 30.13
CA ARG A 389 15.19 32.89 30.32
C ARG A 389 16.03 34.15 30.53
N ASP A 390 15.48 35.31 30.15
CA ASP A 390 16.22 36.58 30.07
C ASP A 390 16.01 37.51 31.30
N LYS A 391 15.31 37.03 32.34
CA LYS A 391 15.08 37.74 33.61
C LYS A 391 15.91 37.17 34.76
N GLY A 392 17.19 36.93 34.48
CA GLY A 392 18.09 36.11 35.30
C GLY A 392 19.26 36.81 35.99
N HIS A 393 19.49 38.13 35.85
CA HIS A 393 20.48 38.86 36.66
C HIS A 393 20.38 40.39 36.55
N SER A 394 20.02 41.08 37.65
CA SER A 394 20.60 42.38 38.09
C SER A 394 19.79 42.98 39.27
N GLU A 395 20.43 43.26 40.41
CA GLU A 395 19.87 44.12 41.46
C GLU A 395 20.41 45.56 41.34
N LYS A 396 19.65 46.53 41.88
CA LYS A 396 20.04 47.93 42.18
C LYS A 396 20.28 48.82 40.93
N SER A 397 20.02 50.13 40.92
CA SER A 397 19.61 51.06 42.00
C SER A 397 18.79 52.29 41.53
N LYS A 398 17.85 52.75 42.38
CA LYS A 398 17.50 54.15 42.71
C LYS A 398 17.79 55.30 41.70
N ARG A 399 16.75 55.97 41.16
CA ARG A 399 16.31 57.38 41.47
C ARG A 399 15.34 57.99 40.42
N HIS A 400 14.66 59.07 40.81
CA HIS A 400 13.85 59.94 39.93
C HIS A 400 14.71 60.99 39.20
N SER A 401 14.24 61.47 38.05
CA SER A 401 14.29 62.89 37.66
C SER A 401 13.24 63.22 36.58
N SER A 402 13.05 64.50 36.28
CA SER A 402 12.00 65.08 35.43
C SER A 402 12.52 65.85 34.20
N GLY A 403 11.65 66.10 33.22
CA GLY A 403 11.83 67.02 32.08
C GLY A 403 11.00 66.57 30.87
N ASP A 404 9.94 67.25 30.44
CA ASP A 404 9.87 68.59 29.79
C ASP A 404 10.53 68.67 28.40
N ARG A 405 9.73 68.53 27.33
CA ARG A 405 9.28 69.69 26.51
C ARG A 405 8.38 69.32 25.33
N ASP A 406 7.59 70.31 24.92
CA ASP A 406 6.65 70.30 23.79
C ASP A 406 7.35 70.42 22.42
N TYR A 407 6.61 70.14 21.33
CA TYR A 407 6.34 71.18 20.33
C TYR A 407 5.10 70.85 19.47
N HIS A 408 4.31 71.88 19.14
CA HIS A 408 3.20 71.79 18.18
C HIS A 408 3.69 71.92 16.72
N SER A 409 2.99 71.28 15.79
CA SER A 409 2.52 71.96 14.57
C SER A 409 1.32 71.24 13.95
N SER A 410 0.49 71.94 13.17
CA SER A 410 -0.72 71.42 12.53
C SER A 410 -0.81 71.91 11.07
N SER A 411 -1.36 71.08 10.17
CA SER A 411 -1.72 71.52 8.81
C SER A 411 -2.77 70.60 8.17
N TYR A 412 -4.02 70.99 8.35
CA TYR A 412 -5.09 71.07 7.34
C TYR A 412 -4.83 70.47 5.94
N SER A 413 -5.71 69.57 5.46
CA SER A 413 -6.48 69.79 4.22
C SER A 413 -7.54 68.69 3.99
N SER A 414 -8.72 69.08 3.51
CA SER A 414 -9.83 68.19 3.16
C SER A 414 -9.75 67.70 1.71
N ARG A 415 -10.38 66.54 1.41
CA ARG A 415 -11.30 66.46 0.26
C ARG A 415 -12.29 65.30 0.32
N ASP A 416 -13.37 65.49 -0.43
CA ASP A 416 -14.64 64.77 -0.41
C ASP A 416 -14.53 63.30 -0.84
N LYS A 417 -15.28 62.34 -0.27
CA LYS A 417 -16.76 62.19 -0.20
C LYS A 417 -17.43 61.86 -1.56
N GLU A 418 -17.91 60.61 -1.62
CA GLU A 418 -19.19 60.18 -2.19
C GLU A 418 -19.47 60.37 -3.70
N ARG A 419 -19.49 59.24 -4.43
CA ARG A 419 -20.61 58.90 -5.32
C ARG A 419 -21.00 57.42 -5.18
N ARG A 420 -22.27 57.12 -5.41
CA ARG A 420 -22.90 55.83 -5.15
C ARG A 420 -23.44 55.17 -6.42
N ARG A 421 -23.65 53.85 -6.31
CA ARG A 421 -24.76 53.06 -6.90
C ARG A 421 -24.74 52.72 -8.40
N ASN A 422 -25.24 51.51 -8.62
CA ASN A 422 -25.95 51.00 -9.79
C ASN A 422 -25.20 51.01 -11.14
N HIS A 423 -24.74 49.83 -11.53
CA HIS A 423 -25.53 49.07 -12.51
C HIS A 423 -25.59 47.59 -12.16
#